data_AF-A0A565AVN0-F1
#
_entry.id   AF-A0A565AVN0-F1
#
_cell.length_a   1.000
_cell.length_b   1.000
_cell.length_c   1.000
_cell.angle_alpha   90.00
_cell.angle_beta   90.00
_cell.angle_gamma   90.00
#
_symmetry.space_group_name_H-M   'P 1'
#
loop_
_entity.id
_entity.type
_entity.pdbx_description
1 polymer ?
#
loop_
_entity_poly.entity_id
_entity_poly.type
_entity_poly.pdbx_seq_one_letter_code
_entity_poly.pdbx_strand_id
1 'polypeptide(L)'
;MDSGNGKAMGSLTGNSIGVVAKRQRIWRIFEALGIMAFAYSSSKVLFEVQDTLKSPPSEEKTMKKVSLVSVGVTTLCFMLCGCVGYAAFGDMSPNNLLTGFGLYNPYYLLDIANVAVVVHLVREYQVSCQPIFAFIEKQALVRFPSSDFIAKDIGFRIPGFKPTSFNLFRLIFRTVFVMITTLISMVLPFFNDVIGLVGALGFWPLTVYFPVEMYIVQKKIPKWSKMWVCLQFFSFACLVVTIAAAAGSVAGVVFEPKPYKPFKMD
;
A
#
# COMPACT_ATOMS: atom_id res chain seq x y z
N MET A 1 0.55 -23.71 22.97
CA MET A 1 -0.87 -23.47 22.64
C MET A 1 -1.27 -24.60 21.70
N ASP A 2 -2.17 -25.47 22.17
CA ASP A 2 -2.60 -26.67 21.44
C ASP A 2 -3.49 -26.32 20.24
N SER A 3 -2.92 -26.07 19.05
CA SER A 3 -3.70 -26.08 17.80
C SER A 3 -3.91 -27.50 17.27
N GLY A 4 -4.23 -28.44 18.17
CA GLY A 4 -4.50 -29.84 17.84
C GLY A 4 -5.99 -30.20 17.70
N ASN A 5 -6.92 -29.27 18.01
CA ASN A 5 -8.31 -29.67 18.24
C ASN A 5 -9.35 -29.19 17.20
N GLY A 6 -8.92 -28.66 16.04
CA GLY A 6 -9.82 -28.31 14.93
C GLY A 6 -10.92 -27.27 15.23
N LYS A 7 -10.88 -26.61 16.40
CA LYS A 7 -11.86 -25.60 16.81
C LYS A 7 -11.46 -24.23 16.29
N ALA A 8 -12.40 -23.56 15.63
CA ALA A 8 -12.25 -22.15 15.29
C ALA A 8 -12.14 -21.30 16.58
N MET A 9 -11.09 -20.50 16.67
CA MET A 9 -10.82 -19.63 17.82
C MET A 9 -11.54 -18.27 17.71
N GLY A 10 -12.00 -17.90 16.52
CA GLY A 10 -12.68 -16.62 16.27
C GLY A 10 -14.12 -16.58 16.77
N SER A 11 -14.55 -15.39 17.22
CA SER A 11 -15.94 -15.08 17.59
C SER A 11 -16.65 -14.25 16.52
N LEU A 12 -17.96 -14.49 16.32
CA LEU A 12 -18.85 -13.69 15.46
C LEU A 12 -18.91 -12.21 15.85
N THR A 13 -18.67 -11.88 17.12
CA THR A 13 -18.72 -10.49 17.63
C THR A 13 -17.37 -9.76 17.55
N GLY A 14 -16.34 -10.39 16.99
CA GLY A 14 -14.96 -9.89 17.02
C GLY A 14 -14.29 -10.11 18.37
N ASN A 15 -13.14 -9.46 18.58
CA ASN A 15 -12.37 -9.60 19.83
C ASN A 15 -13.19 -9.27 21.09
N SER A 16 -12.96 -10.04 22.16
CA SER A 16 -13.61 -9.88 23.46
C SER A 16 -13.37 -8.48 24.05
N ILE A 17 -14.43 -7.80 24.52
CA ILE A 17 -14.38 -6.38 24.91
C ILE A 17 -14.42 -6.19 26.44
N GLY A 18 -13.39 -5.57 27.01
CA GLY A 18 -13.46 -4.86 28.30
C GLY A 18 -13.82 -3.36 28.14
N VAL A 19 -14.16 -2.63 29.22
CA VAL A 19 -14.64 -1.22 29.14
C VAL A 19 -13.60 -0.25 28.51
N VAL A 20 -12.31 -0.43 28.81
CA VAL A 20 -11.20 0.32 28.17
C VAL A 20 -11.00 -0.11 26.70
N ALA A 21 -11.35 -1.35 26.35
CA ALA A 21 -11.20 -1.90 25.01
C ALA A 21 -12.21 -1.34 23.99
N LYS A 22 -13.33 -0.71 24.40
CA LYS A 22 -14.33 -0.16 23.47
C LYS A 22 -13.78 0.94 22.56
N ARG A 23 -13.03 1.91 23.11
CA ARG A 23 -12.44 3.00 22.32
C ARG A 23 -11.35 2.48 21.38
N GLN A 24 -10.49 1.60 21.89
CA GLN A 24 -9.43 0.97 21.11
C GLN A 24 -10.00 0.13 19.96
N ARG A 25 -11.13 -0.55 20.17
CA ARG A 25 -11.84 -1.26 19.11
C ARG A 25 -12.29 -0.31 17.98
N ILE A 26 -12.82 0.86 18.32
CA ILE A 26 -13.24 1.85 17.32
C ILE A 26 -12.04 2.36 16.51
N TRP A 27 -10.93 2.68 17.19
CA TRP A 27 -9.70 3.11 16.51
C TRP A 27 -9.15 2.05 15.54
N ARG A 28 -9.15 0.79 15.96
CA ARG A 28 -8.75 -0.34 15.10
C ARG A 28 -9.68 -0.56 13.91
N ILE A 29 -10.99 -0.34 14.07
CA ILE A 29 -11.93 -0.38 12.94
C ILE A 29 -11.60 0.73 11.94
N PHE A 30 -11.30 1.93 12.44
CA PHE A 30 -10.93 3.05 11.58
C PHE A 30 -9.59 2.83 10.87
N GLU A 31 -8.57 2.37 11.57
CA GLU A 31 -7.28 1.96 10.98
C GLU A 31 -7.49 0.91 9.89
N ALA A 32 -8.32 -0.13 10.16
CA ALA A 32 -8.65 -1.16 9.20
C ALA A 32 -9.36 -0.61 7.94
N LEU A 33 -10.21 0.41 8.07
CA LEU A 33 -10.78 1.11 6.90
C LEU A 33 -9.67 1.76 6.04
N GLY A 34 -8.65 2.34 6.67
CA GLY A 34 -7.47 2.89 5.99
C GLY A 34 -6.65 1.82 5.26
N ILE A 35 -6.42 0.69 5.92
CA ILE A 35 -5.69 -0.45 5.32
C ILE A 35 -6.48 -1.02 4.13
N MET A 36 -7.80 -1.16 4.24
CA MET A 36 -8.64 -1.55 3.11
C MET A 36 -8.58 -0.52 1.98
N ALA A 37 -8.66 0.77 2.31
CA ALA A 37 -8.56 1.85 1.34
C ALA A 37 -7.22 1.82 0.58
N PHE A 38 -6.12 1.54 1.28
CA PHE A 38 -4.82 1.31 0.65
C PHE A 38 -4.84 0.10 -0.29
N ALA A 39 -5.35 -1.04 0.19
CA ALA A 39 -5.33 -2.31 -0.54
C ALA A 39 -6.16 -2.28 -1.83
N TYR A 40 -7.24 -1.50 -1.89
CA TYR A 40 -8.07 -1.33 -3.09
C TYR A 40 -7.70 -0.10 -3.94
N SER A 41 -6.66 0.65 -3.58
CA SER A 41 -6.27 1.86 -4.33
C SER A 41 -5.48 1.51 -5.59
N SER A 42 -6.17 1.09 -6.65
CA SER A 42 -5.58 0.73 -7.94
C SER A 42 -5.23 1.92 -8.85
N SER A 43 -5.60 3.14 -8.45
CA SER A 43 -5.39 4.39 -9.20
C SER A 43 -3.93 4.62 -9.64
N LYS A 44 -2.96 4.13 -8.87
CA LYS A 44 -1.52 4.26 -9.16
C LYS A 44 -1.06 3.51 -10.40
N VAL A 45 -1.64 2.34 -10.67
CA VAL A 45 -1.19 1.42 -11.72
C VAL A 45 -2.18 1.39 -12.89
N LEU A 46 -3.40 1.86 -12.67
CA LEU A 46 -4.48 1.82 -13.67
C LEU A 46 -4.09 2.47 -15.00
N PHE A 47 -3.49 3.67 -14.96
CA PHE A 47 -3.10 4.39 -16.17
C PHE A 47 -1.93 3.73 -16.91
N GLU A 48 -0.96 3.18 -16.19
CA GLU A 48 0.17 2.46 -16.79
C GLU A 48 -0.32 1.18 -17.50
N VAL A 49 -1.22 0.42 -16.85
CA VAL A 49 -1.82 -0.75 -17.49
C VAL A 49 -2.64 -0.34 -18.71
N GLN A 50 -3.46 0.70 -18.59
CA GLN A 50 -4.29 1.16 -19.70
C GLN A 50 -3.44 1.61 -20.91
N ASP A 51 -2.36 2.35 -20.69
CA ASP A 51 -1.47 2.84 -21.76
C ASP A 51 -0.76 1.70 -22.51
N THR A 52 -0.61 0.53 -21.87
CA THR A 52 0.00 -0.65 -22.51
C THR A 52 -0.99 -1.52 -23.29
N LEU A 53 -2.29 -1.29 -23.19
CA LEU A 53 -3.30 -2.12 -23.85
C LEU A 53 -3.35 -1.86 -25.36
N LYS A 54 -3.16 -2.92 -26.14
CA LYS A 54 -3.31 -2.87 -27.60
C LYS A 54 -4.78 -2.98 -28.00
N SER A 55 -5.19 -2.16 -28.95
CA SER A 55 -6.47 -2.30 -29.66
C SER A 55 -6.29 -3.15 -30.93
N PRO A 56 -7.29 -3.96 -31.36
CA PRO A 56 -8.61 -4.23 -30.75
C PRO A 56 -8.60 -5.37 -29.69
N PRO A 57 -9.59 -5.43 -28.76
CA PRO A 57 -10.77 -4.56 -28.59
C PRO A 57 -10.45 -3.24 -27.86
N SER A 58 -11.43 -2.32 -27.76
CA SER A 58 -11.23 -1.02 -27.12
C SER A 58 -10.72 -1.16 -25.67
N GLU A 59 -9.78 -0.27 -25.30
CA GLU A 59 -9.18 -0.23 -23.96
C GLU A 59 -10.24 -0.23 -22.86
N GLU A 60 -11.32 0.55 -23.01
CA GLU A 60 -12.42 0.62 -22.04
C GLU A 60 -13.04 -0.77 -21.77
N LYS A 61 -13.31 -1.54 -22.83
CA LYS A 61 -13.96 -2.86 -22.70
C LYS A 61 -13.03 -3.85 -22.00
N THR A 62 -11.74 -3.83 -22.35
CA THR A 62 -10.72 -4.66 -21.72
C THR A 62 -10.53 -4.25 -20.26
N MET A 63 -10.36 -2.97 -19.97
CA MET A 63 -10.16 -2.45 -18.61
C MET A 63 -11.33 -2.72 -17.69
N LYS A 64 -12.58 -2.63 -18.16
CA LYS A 64 -13.75 -3.01 -17.36
C LYS A 64 -13.72 -4.47 -16.95
N LYS A 65 -13.41 -5.37 -17.89
CA LYS A 65 -13.32 -6.81 -17.61
C LYS A 65 -12.16 -7.12 -16.66
N VAL A 66 -10.98 -6.56 -16.93
CA VAL A 66 -9.78 -6.75 -16.10
C VAL A 66 -10.02 -6.21 -14.69
N SER A 67 -10.60 -5.02 -14.55
CA SER A 67 -10.89 -4.43 -13.24
C SER A 67 -11.90 -5.26 -12.45
N LEU A 68 -12.98 -5.74 -13.09
CA LEU A 68 -13.97 -6.59 -12.43
C LEU A 68 -13.35 -7.89 -11.90
N VAL A 69 -12.57 -8.57 -12.74
CA VAL A 69 -11.91 -9.83 -12.37
C VAL A 69 -10.85 -9.58 -11.30
N SER A 70 -10.01 -8.57 -11.46
CA SER A 70 -8.94 -8.23 -10.52
C SER A 70 -9.50 -7.88 -9.14
N VAL A 71 -10.51 -7.01 -9.07
CA VAL A 71 -11.16 -6.67 -7.81
C VAL A 71 -11.84 -7.90 -7.20
N GLY A 72 -12.56 -8.69 -7.99
CA GLY A 72 -13.22 -9.91 -7.50
C GLY A 72 -12.25 -10.93 -6.89
N VAL A 73 -11.14 -11.21 -7.59
CA VAL A 73 -10.09 -12.13 -7.10
C VAL A 73 -9.42 -11.56 -5.85
N THR A 74 -9.08 -10.27 -5.86
CA THR A 74 -8.44 -9.61 -4.70
C THR A 74 -9.33 -9.67 -3.47
N THR A 75 -10.62 -9.34 -3.61
CA THR A 75 -11.60 -9.43 -2.53
C THR A 75 -11.73 -10.84 -2.00
N LEU A 76 -11.80 -11.84 -2.88
CA LEU A 76 -11.89 -13.24 -2.48
C LEU A 76 -10.65 -13.65 -1.68
N CYS A 77 -9.44 -13.33 -2.16
CA CYS A 77 -8.19 -13.64 -1.47
C CYS A 77 -8.13 -12.96 -0.09
N PHE A 78 -8.43 -11.66 0.01
CA PHE A 78 -8.41 -10.96 1.29
C PHE A 78 -9.45 -11.47 2.28
N MET A 79 -10.68 -11.75 1.80
CA MET A 79 -11.71 -12.35 2.65
C MET A 79 -11.31 -13.73 3.14
N LEU A 80 -10.73 -14.58 2.28
CA LEU A 80 -10.25 -15.90 2.67
C LEU A 80 -9.12 -15.79 3.70
N CYS A 81 -8.10 -14.96 3.45
CA CYS A 81 -7.00 -14.76 4.39
C CYS A 81 -7.47 -14.18 5.74
N GLY A 82 -8.37 -13.20 5.71
CA GLY A 82 -8.93 -12.58 6.91
C GLY A 82 -9.79 -13.55 7.72
N CYS A 83 -10.73 -14.23 7.08
CA CYS A 83 -11.64 -15.17 7.74
C CYS A 83 -10.90 -16.41 8.27
N VAL A 84 -10.03 -17.04 7.47
CA VAL A 84 -9.27 -18.22 7.89
C VAL A 84 -8.24 -17.84 8.96
N GLY A 85 -7.55 -16.71 8.79
CA GLY A 85 -6.59 -16.20 9.79
C GLY A 85 -7.27 -15.93 11.13
N TYR A 86 -8.41 -15.23 11.12
CA TYR A 86 -9.17 -14.97 12.34
C TYR A 86 -9.80 -16.24 12.93
N ALA A 87 -10.25 -17.19 12.11
CA ALA A 87 -10.70 -18.49 12.59
C ALA A 87 -9.57 -19.29 13.26
N ALA A 88 -8.34 -19.16 12.77
CA ALA A 88 -7.16 -19.85 13.32
C ALA A 88 -6.62 -19.20 14.60
N PHE A 89 -6.55 -17.87 14.67
CA PHE A 89 -5.89 -17.14 15.76
C PHE A 89 -6.86 -16.47 16.75
N GLY A 90 -8.12 -16.25 16.38
CA GLY A 90 -9.12 -15.57 17.20
C GLY A 90 -8.65 -14.21 17.71
N ASP A 91 -8.87 -13.96 19.00
CA ASP A 91 -8.49 -12.70 19.66
C ASP A 91 -6.97 -12.43 19.66
N MET A 92 -6.15 -13.45 19.39
CA MET A 92 -4.68 -13.38 19.31
C MET A 92 -4.15 -13.14 17.89
N SER A 93 -5.02 -12.81 16.94
CA SER A 93 -4.64 -12.51 15.55
C SER A 93 -3.56 -11.42 15.49
N PRO A 94 -2.37 -11.72 14.97
CA PRO A 94 -1.31 -10.73 14.87
C PRO A 94 -1.56 -9.77 13.70
N ASN A 95 -0.98 -8.57 13.81
CA ASN A 95 -1.00 -7.55 12.75
C ASN A 95 -0.40 -8.04 11.42
N ASN A 96 0.63 -8.89 11.50
CA ASN A 96 1.17 -9.65 10.38
C ASN A 96 0.93 -11.14 10.64
N LEU A 97 0.08 -11.77 9.82
CA LEU A 97 -0.30 -13.18 9.97
C LEU A 97 0.93 -14.11 10.06
N LEU A 98 2.00 -13.83 9.31
CA LEU A 98 3.21 -14.66 9.31
C LEU A 98 3.93 -14.68 10.66
N THR A 99 3.78 -13.63 11.48
CA THR A 99 4.37 -13.59 12.82
C THR A 99 3.62 -14.46 13.84
N GLY A 100 2.37 -14.85 13.54
CA GLY A 100 1.56 -15.71 14.41
C GLY A 100 1.97 -17.17 14.38
N PHE A 101 2.74 -17.59 13.38
CA PHE A 101 3.18 -18.98 13.19
C PHE A 101 4.53 -19.30 13.84
N GLY A 102 5.07 -18.41 14.69
CA GLY A 102 6.48 -18.37 15.12
C GLY A 102 7.12 -19.61 15.74
N LEU A 103 6.39 -20.72 15.94
CA LEU A 103 6.91 -22.02 16.38
C LEU A 103 6.20 -23.24 15.75
N TYR A 104 5.41 -23.04 14.68
CA TYR A 104 4.63 -24.13 14.08
C TYR A 104 5.49 -24.95 13.11
N ASN A 105 5.65 -26.24 13.44
CA ASN A 105 6.23 -27.22 12.53
C ASN A 105 5.30 -27.41 11.31
N PRO A 106 5.82 -27.37 10.06
CA PRO A 106 7.23 -27.28 9.71
C PRO A 106 7.70 -25.87 9.30
N TYR A 107 8.87 -25.48 9.81
CA TYR A 107 9.48 -24.15 9.63
C TYR A 107 9.75 -23.77 8.16
N TYR A 108 9.98 -24.73 7.27
CA TYR A 108 10.26 -24.46 5.85
C TYR A 108 9.12 -23.73 5.15
N LEU A 109 7.86 -23.94 5.57
CA LEU A 109 6.71 -23.29 4.93
C LEU A 109 6.68 -21.80 5.26
N LEU A 110 7.05 -21.43 6.48
CA LEU A 110 7.19 -20.04 6.91
C LEU A 110 8.36 -19.37 6.17
N ASP A 111 9.48 -20.07 5.99
CA ASP A 111 10.63 -19.55 5.27
C ASP A 111 10.32 -19.29 3.79
N ILE A 112 9.65 -20.23 3.11
CA ILE A 112 9.20 -20.06 1.72
C ILE A 112 8.25 -18.87 1.60
N ALA A 113 7.30 -18.72 2.55
CA ALA A 113 6.38 -17.59 2.56
C ALA A 113 7.12 -16.25 2.74
N ASN A 114 8.08 -16.19 3.66
CA ASN A 114 8.91 -14.99 3.87
C ASN A 114 9.77 -14.67 2.64
N VAL A 115 10.37 -15.67 1.98
CA VAL A 115 11.12 -15.47 0.72
C VAL A 115 10.20 -14.93 -0.37
N ALA A 116 8.99 -15.47 -0.51
CA ALA A 116 8.02 -14.98 -1.48
C ALA A 116 7.63 -13.51 -1.23
N VAL A 117 7.41 -13.14 0.05
CA VAL A 117 7.16 -11.75 0.45
C VAL A 117 8.35 -10.86 0.08
N VAL A 118 9.59 -11.27 0.36
CA VAL A 118 10.78 -10.50 0.00
C VAL A 118 10.88 -10.30 -1.51
N VAL A 119 10.69 -11.36 -2.30
CA VAL A 119 10.73 -11.26 -3.78
C VAL A 119 9.67 -10.31 -4.30
N HIS A 120 8.45 -10.37 -3.74
CA HIS A 120 7.36 -9.46 -4.09
C HIS A 120 7.68 -8.01 -3.75
N LEU A 121 8.10 -7.74 -2.51
CA LEU A 121 8.42 -6.40 -2.02
C LEU A 121 9.60 -5.77 -2.76
N VAL A 122 10.64 -6.53 -3.11
CA VAL A 122 11.77 -6.03 -3.90
C VAL A 122 11.29 -5.55 -5.26
N ARG A 123 10.41 -6.31 -5.92
CA ARG A 123 9.84 -5.89 -7.22
C ARG A 123 8.98 -4.64 -7.07
N GLU A 124 8.08 -4.61 -6.10
CA GLU A 124 7.19 -3.48 -5.86
C GLU A 124 7.98 -2.20 -5.52
N TYR A 125 9.04 -2.32 -4.70
CA TYR A 125 9.93 -1.22 -4.37
C TYR A 125 10.60 -0.65 -5.62
N GLN A 126 11.12 -1.50 -6.49
CA GLN A 126 11.77 -1.06 -7.73
C GLN A 126 10.82 -0.29 -8.64
N VAL A 127 9.60 -0.79 -8.84
CA VAL A 127 8.58 -0.14 -9.68
C VAL A 127 8.13 1.18 -9.04
N SER A 128 7.87 1.20 -7.73
CA SER A 128 7.39 2.39 -7.01
C SER A 128 8.42 3.53 -6.96
N CYS A 129 9.71 3.20 -6.97
CA CYS A 129 10.76 4.21 -6.95
C CYS A 129 11.01 4.87 -8.33
N GLN A 130 10.71 4.20 -9.45
CA GLN A 130 11.02 4.73 -10.79
C GLN A 130 10.39 6.10 -11.05
N PRO A 131 9.09 6.35 -10.78
CA PRO A 131 8.48 7.65 -11.02
C PRO A 131 9.12 8.77 -10.19
N ILE A 132 9.51 8.48 -8.95
CA ILE A 132 10.17 9.42 -8.04
C ILE A 132 11.54 9.80 -8.59
N PHE A 133 12.32 8.78 -8.99
CA PHE A 133 13.64 8.99 -9.59
C PHE A 133 13.54 9.77 -10.89
N ALA A 134 12.65 9.39 -11.80
CA ALA A 134 12.43 10.08 -13.05
C ALA A 134 12.02 11.54 -12.85
N PHE A 135 11.14 11.83 -11.89
CA PHE A 135 10.72 13.20 -11.58
C PHE A 135 11.89 14.05 -11.07
N ILE A 136 12.64 13.56 -10.07
CA ILE A 136 13.74 14.32 -9.46
C ILE A 136 14.89 14.50 -10.45
N GLU A 137 15.24 13.46 -11.20
CA GLU A 137 16.28 13.53 -12.24
C GLU A 137 15.90 14.55 -13.32
N LYS A 138 14.65 14.54 -13.80
CA LYS A 138 14.17 15.51 -14.79
C LYS A 138 14.19 16.94 -14.24
N GLN A 139 13.74 17.16 -13.02
CA GLN A 139 13.73 18.48 -12.38
C GLN A 139 15.16 19.00 -12.18
N ALA A 140 16.08 18.15 -11.73
CA ALA A 140 17.49 18.51 -11.54
C ALA A 140 18.14 18.93 -12.87
N LEU A 141 17.88 18.19 -13.96
CA LEU A 141 18.38 18.50 -15.30
C LEU A 141 17.85 19.85 -15.83
N VAL A 142 16.55 20.13 -15.65
CA VAL A 142 15.95 21.41 -16.06
C VAL A 142 16.50 22.58 -15.23
N ARG A 143 16.72 22.36 -13.93
CA ARG A 143 17.17 23.42 -13.00
C ARG A 143 18.66 23.73 -13.14
N PHE A 144 19.48 22.73 -13.42
CA PHE A 144 20.94 22.84 -13.49
C PHE A 144 21.51 22.22 -14.77
N PRO A 145 21.14 22.73 -15.96
CA PRO A 145 21.53 22.13 -17.24
C PRO A 145 23.04 22.20 -17.50
N SER A 146 23.72 23.19 -16.91
CA SER A 146 25.16 23.44 -17.08
C SER A 146 26.04 22.63 -16.11
N SER A 147 25.46 21.86 -15.20
CA SER A 147 26.23 21.10 -14.21
C SER A 147 26.68 19.76 -14.81
N ASP A 148 27.99 19.60 -15.01
CA ASP A 148 28.58 18.33 -15.44
C ASP A 148 28.23 17.18 -14.49
N PHE A 149 28.05 17.44 -13.19
CA PHE A 149 27.67 16.39 -12.23
C PHE A 149 26.26 15.81 -12.51
N ILE A 150 25.35 16.62 -13.04
CA ILE A 150 23.94 16.25 -13.27
C ILE A 150 23.72 15.82 -14.73
N ALA A 151 24.30 16.53 -15.69
CA ALA A 151 24.07 16.31 -17.12
C ALA A 151 25.04 15.30 -17.77
N LYS A 152 26.22 15.07 -17.18
CA LYS A 152 27.24 14.21 -17.79
C LYS A 152 26.99 12.75 -17.50
N ASP A 153 26.86 11.98 -18.56
CA ASP A 153 26.87 10.52 -18.52
C ASP A 153 28.30 10.01 -18.76
N ILE A 154 28.85 9.33 -17.76
CA ILE A 154 30.18 8.73 -17.82
C ILE A 154 30.03 7.32 -18.38
N GLY A 155 30.45 7.14 -19.64
CA GLY A 155 30.46 5.84 -20.29
C GLY A 155 31.66 5.00 -19.85
N PHE A 156 31.43 3.77 -19.41
CA PHE A 156 32.48 2.77 -19.27
C PHE A 156 32.13 1.52 -20.08
N ARG A 157 33.15 0.89 -20.67
CA ARG A 157 32.98 -0.32 -21.48
C ARG A 157 33.58 -1.49 -20.72
N ILE A 158 32.74 -2.29 -20.06
CA ILE A 158 33.17 -3.57 -19.50
C ILE A 158 33.28 -4.57 -20.66
N PRO A 159 34.41 -5.28 -20.80
CA PRO A 159 34.53 -6.38 -21.76
C PRO A 159 33.43 -7.43 -21.52
N GLY A 160 32.58 -7.66 -22.53
CA GLY A 160 31.48 -8.65 -22.47
C GLY A 160 30.08 -8.09 -22.16
N PHE A 161 29.95 -6.80 -21.78
CA PHE A 161 28.66 -6.15 -21.56
C PHE A 161 28.40 -5.02 -22.56
N LYS A 162 27.12 -4.65 -22.74
CA LYS A 162 26.75 -3.48 -23.55
C LYS A 162 27.40 -2.22 -22.94
N PRO A 163 27.80 -1.23 -23.76
CA PRO A 163 28.32 0.04 -23.26
C PRO A 163 27.32 0.62 -22.25
N THR A 164 27.76 0.80 -21.00
CA THR A 164 26.88 1.26 -19.94
C THR A 164 27.36 2.65 -19.53
N SER A 165 26.49 3.64 -19.62
CA SER A 165 26.75 4.95 -19.04
C SER A 165 26.12 5.02 -17.65
N PHE A 166 26.84 5.62 -16.71
CA PHE A 166 26.28 5.99 -15.42
C PHE A 166 26.50 7.46 -15.13
N ASN A 167 25.61 8.01 -14.33
CA ASN A 167 25.60 9.41 -13.96
C ASN A 167 25.84 9.50 -12.46
N LEU A 168 26.79 10.34 -12.06
CA LEU A 168 27.23 10.43 -10.67
C LEU A 168 26.12 10.94 -9.75
N PHE A 169 25.31 11.91 -10.22
CA PHE A 169 24.13 12.39 -9.51
C PHE A 169 23.10 11.26 -9.30
N ARG A 170 22.75 10.52 -10.35
CA ARG A 170 21.78 9.40 -10.25
C ARG A 170 22.25 8.34 -9.25
N LEU A 171 23.54 8.00 -9.25
CA LEU A 171 24.11 7.03 -8.31
C LEU A 171 23.99 7.52 -6.86
N ILE A 172 24.52 8.70 -6.56
CA ILE A 172 24.53 9.26 -5.20
C ILE A 172 23.10 9.45 -4.69
N PHE A 173 22.22 10.04 -5.51
CA PHE A 173 20.84 10.29 -5.13
C PHE A 173 20.09 8.99 -4.79
N ARG A 174 20.21 7.95 -5.63
CA ARG A 174 19.55 6.65 -5.37
C ARG A 174 20.10 5.97 -4.14
N THR A 175 21.41 6.00 -3.89
CA THR A 175 22.01 5.45 -2.67
C THR A 175 21.53 6.18 -1.42
N VAL A 176 21.52 7.52 -1.43
CA VAL A 176 21.02 8.33 -0.31
C VAL A 176 19.54 8.06 -0.07
N PHE A 177 18.74 7.97 -1.13
CA PHE A 177 17.31 7.63 -1.03
C PHE A 177 17.10 6.29 -0.32
N VAL A 178 17.81 5.23 -0.75
CA VAL A 178 17.72 3.90 -0.13
C VAL A 178 18.18 3.92 1.33
N MET A 179 19.25 4.64 1.65
CA MET A 179 19.73 4.77 3.03
C MET A 179 18.68 5.44 3.92
N ILE A 180 18.06 6.52 3.45
CA ILE A 180 17.02 7.24 4.20
C ILE A 180 15.77 6.37 4.39
N THR A 181 15.27 5.72 3.34
CA THR A 181 14.07 4.86 3.45
C THR A 181 14.31 3.64 4.34
N THR A 182 15.53 3.11 4.34
CA THR A 182 15.93 2.02 5.23
C THR A 182 15.96 2.49 6.68
N LEU A 183 16.55 3.66 6.95
CA LEU A 183 16.61 4.24 8.29
C LEU A 183 15.21 4.55 8.82
N ILE A 184 14.33 5.13 8.00
CA ILE A 184 12.93 5.37 8.38
C ILE A 184 12.23 4.04 8.70
N SER A 185 12.42 3.01 7.88
CA SER A 185 11.84 1.67 8.10
C SER A 185 12.34 1.02 9.40
N MET A 186 13.62 1.19 9.75
CA MET A 186 14.17 0.73 11.03
C MET A 186 13.61 1.51 12.22
N VAL A 187 13.25 2.78 12.01
CA VAL A 187 12.76 3.64 13.08
C VAL A 187 11.26 3.47 13.35
N LEU A 188 10.48 3.05 12.35
CA LEU A 188 9.01 2.95 12.45
C LEU A 188 8.53 1.49 12.53
N PRO A 189 8.28 0.93 13.74
CA PRO A 189 7.77 -0.44 13.90
C PRO A 189 6.25 -0.59 13.64
N PHE A 190 5.59 0.47 13.16
CA PHE A 190 4.13 0.62 13.05
C PHE A 190 3.63 0.46 11.62
N PHE A 191 3.95 -0.67 10.98
CA PHE A 191 3.67 -0.90 9.56
C PHE A 191 2.18 -0.70 9.19
N ASN A 192 1.26 -1.29 9.98
CA ASN A 192 -0.17 -1.20 9.71
C ASN A 192 -0.71 0.23 9.90
N ASP A 193 -0.27 0.93 10.93
CA ASP A 193 -0.68 2.32 11.16
C ASP A 193 -0.18 3.25 10.04
N VAL A 194 1.06 3.06 9.57
CA VAL A 194 1.61 3.81 8.43
C VAL A 194 0.82 3.51 7.16
N ILE A 195 0.51 2.23 6.88
CA ILE A 195 -0.30 1.85 5.72
C ILE A 195 -1.72 2.41 5.82
N GLY A 196 -2.35 2.34 6.99
CA GLY A 196 -3.66 2.91 7.24
C GLY A 196 -3.70 4.40 6.95
N LEU A 197 -2.66 5.13 7.40
CA LEU A 197 -2.52 6.56 7.16
C LEU A 197 -2.26 6.88 5.68
N VAL A 198 -1.34 6.16 5.03
CA VAL A 198 -1.05 6.33 3.59
C VAL A 198 -2.29 6.00 2.75
N GLY A 199 -3.03 4.96 3.12
CA GLY A 199 -4.31 4.59 2.53
C GLY A 199 -5.32 5.72 2.63
N ALA A 200 -5.51 6.27 3.84
CA ALA A 200 -6.39 7.40 4.04
C ALA A 200 -5.98 8.61 3.18
N LEU A 201 -4.71 9.04 3.27
CA LEU A 201 -4.24 10.21 2.53
C LEU A 201 -4.33 10.05 1.01
N GLY A 202 -4.14 8.85 0.47
CA GLY A 202 -4.20 8.60 -0.96
C GLY A 202 -5.63 8.36 -1.49
N PHE A 203 -6.47 7.67 -0.72
CA PHE A 203 -7.74 7.13 -1.20
C PHE A 203 -8.72 8.20 -1.65
N TRP A 204 -9.08 9.16 -0.78
CA TRP A 204 -10.05 10.18 -1.16
C TRP A 204 -9.58 11.05 -2.34
N PRO A 205 -8.41 11.71 -2.30
CA PRO A 205 -8.04 12.62 -3.37
C PRO A 205 -7.79 11.91 -4.71
N LEU A 206 -7.09 10.77 -4.70
CA LEU A 206 -6.63 10.11 -5.93
C LEU A 206 -7.63 9.09 -6.48
N THR A 207 -8.33 8.36 -5.62
CA THR A 207 -9.19 7.23 -6.03
C THR A 207 -10.67 7.61 -6.09
N VAL A 208 -11.10 8.64 -5.34
CA VAL A 208 -12.52 9.05 -5.29
C VAL A 208 -12.73 10.43 -5.91
N TYR A 209 -12.21 11.48 -5.29
CA TYR A 209 -12.48 12.86 -5.65
C TYR A 209 -12.06 13.18 -7.08
N PHE A 210 -10.80 12.92 -7.43
CA PHE A 210 -10.29 13.26 -8.76
C PHE A 210 -11.04 12.53 -9.89
N PRO A 211 -11.25 11.20 -9.85
CA PRO A 211 -12.05 10.51 -10.86
C PRO A 211 -13.52 10.96 -10.93
N VAL A 212 -14.15 11.26 -9.78
CA VAL A 212 -15.53 11.73 -9.73
C VAL A 212 -15.67 13.09 -10.40
N GLU A 213 -14.79 14.05 -10.08
CA GLU A 213 -14.79 15.37 -10.70
C GLU A 213 -14.46 15.28 -12.19
N MET A 214 -13.47 14.45 -12.57
CA MET A 214 -13.14 14.18 -13.96
C MET A 214 -14.36 13.63 -14.72
N TYR A 215 -15.11 12.71 -14.12
CA TYR A 215 -16.33 12.16 -14.73
C TYR A 215 -17.43 13.22 -14.91
N ILE A 216 -17.67 14.06 -13.90
CA ILE A 216 -18.65 15.17 -13.97
C ILE A 216 -18.31 16.13 -15.11
N VAL A 217 -17.05 16.54 -15.21
CA VAL A 217 -16.57 17.46 -16.26
C VAL A 217 -16.65 16.81 -17.65
N GLN A 218 -16.16 15.58 -17.80
CA GLN A 218 -16.14 14.87 -19.09
C GLN A 218 -17.54 14.57 -19.61
N LYS A 219 -18.47 14.18 -18.72
CA LYS A 219 -19.88 13.90 -19.09
C LYS A 219 -20.77 15.15 -19.06
N LYS A 220 -20.23 16.33 -18.75
CA LYS A 220 -20.97 17.60 -18.65
C LYS A 220 -22.24 17.48 -17.81
N ILE A 221 -22.14 16.81 -16.66
CA ILE A 221 -23.31 16.55 -15.80
C ILE A 221 -23.78 17.90 -15.21
N PRO A 222 -25.06 18.28 -15.38
CA PRO A 222 -25.56 19.54 -14.86
C PRO A 222 -25.51 19.55 -13.33
N LYS A 223 -25.03 20.66 -12.76
CA LYS A 223 -25.02 20.88 -11.32
C LYS A 223 -26.43 20.71 -10.76
N TRP A 224 -26.54 20.12 -9.57
CA TRP A 224 -27.81 19.81 -8.90
C TRP A 224 -28.72 18.77 -9.56
N SER A 225 -28.29 18.13 -10.65
CA SER A 225 -28.94 16.91 -11.12
C SER A 225 -28.85 15.79 -10.08
N LYS A 226 -29.82 14.87 -10.09
CA LYS A 226 -29.83 13.69 -9.21
C LYS A 226 -28.50 12.92 -9.27
N MET A 227 -27.92 12.78 -10.47
CA MET A 227 -26.64 12.11 -10.66
C MET A 227 -25.48 12.90 -10.03
N TRP A 228 -25.48 14.24 -10.19
CA TRP A 228 -24.45 15.10 -9.61
C TRP A 228 -24.50 15.06 -8.09
N VAL A 229 -25.68 15.19 -7.49
CA VAL A 229 -25.87 15.11 -6.03
C VAL A 229 -25.44 13.74 -5.50
N CYS A 230 -25.79 12.65 -6.20
CA CYS A 230 -25.36 11.31 -5.83
C CYS A 230 -23.84 11.15 -5.83
N LEU A 231 -23.16 11.63 -6.87
CA LEU A 231 -21.69 11.57 -6.99
C LEU A 231 -20.99 12.42 -5.90
N GLN A 232 -21.51 13.60 -5.61
CA GLN A 232 -20.97 14.48 -4.55
C GLN A 232 -21.18 13.87 -3.17
N PHE A 233 -22.37 13.32 -2.90
CA PHE A 233 -22.65 12.63 -1.65
C PHE A 233 -21.73 11.40 -1.46
N PHE A 234 -21.54 10.61 -2.51
CA PHE A 234 -20.59 9.48 -2.50
C PHE A 234 -19.16 9.95 -2.17
N SER A 235 -18.67 10.98 -2.85
CA SER A 235 -17.34 11.54 -2.60
C SER A 235 -17.19 12.06 -1.16
N PHE A 236 -18.21 12.75 -0.65
CA PHE A 236 -18.24 13.24 0.74
C PHE A 236 -18.28 12.11 1.76
N ALA A 237 -19.06 11.05 1.53
CA ALA A 237 -19.08 9.88 2.40
C ALA A 237 -17.69 9.21 2.47
N CYS A 238 -17.02 9.06 1.33
CA CYS A 238 -15.64 8.56 1.28
C CYS A 238 -14.65 9.48 1.99
N LEU A 239 -14.86 10.81 1.95
CA LEU A 239 -14.04 11.76 2.71
C LEU A 239 -14.18 11.54 4.21
N VAL A 240 -15.41 11.35 4.71
CA VAL A 240 -15.65 11.09 6.14
C VAL A 240 -14.98 9.79 6.57
N VAL A 241 -15.11 8.71 5.78
CA VAL A 241 -14.42 7.44 6.04
C VAL A 241 -12.91 7.63 6.07
N THR A 242 -12.37 8.43 5.16
CA THR A 242 -10.94 8.74 5.07
C THR A 242 -10.43 9.50 6.29
N ILE A 243 -11.18 10.50 6.76
CA ILE A 243 -10.84 11.25 7.98
C ILE A 243 -10.87 10.32 9.20
N ALA A 244 -11.89 9.47 9.31
CA ALA A 244 -11.95 8.48 10.38
C ALA A 244 -10.75 7.54 10.33
N ALA A 245 -10.39 7.02 9.14
CA ALA A 245 -9.25 6.14 8.95
C ALA A 245 -7.90 6.78 9.31
N ALA A 246 -7.69 8.05 8.93
CA ALA A 246 -6.52 8.81 9.34
C ALA A 246 -6.47 8.97 10.87
N ALA A 247 -7.60 9.29 11.51
CA ALA A 247 -7.68 9.40 12.96
C ALA A 247 -7.37 8.08 13.67
N GLY A 248 -7.89 6.95 13.16
CA GLY A 248 -7.58 5.60 13.67
C GLY A 248 -6.10 5.27 13.58
N SER A 249 -5.48 5.54 12.44
CA SER A 249 -4.05 5.29 12.21
C SER A 249 -3.16 6.16 13.11
N VAL A 250 -3.49 7.44 13.27
CA VAL A 250 -2.78 8.34 14.19
C VAL A 250 -2.96 7.89 15.64
N ALA A 251 -4.17 7.47 16.02
CA ALA A 251 -4.45 6.96 17.35
C ALA A 251 -3.64 5.68 17.65
N GLY A 252 -3.47 4.78 16.68
CA GLY A 252 -2.63 3.59 16.82
C GLY A 252 -1.16 3.95 17.09
N VAL A 253 -0.58 4.89 16.34
CA VAL A 253 0.80 5.38 16.56
C VAL A 253 0.96 6.04 17.94
N VAL A 254 0.02 6.89 18.35
CA VAL A 254 0.16 7.72 19.56
C VAL A 254 -0.19 6.96 20.83
N PHE A 255 -1.22 6.11 20.80
CA PHE A 255 -1.79 5.48 22.00
C PHE A 255 -1.41 4.01 22.18
N GLU A 256 -0.79 3.36 21.18
CA GLU A 256 -0.20 2.02 21.33
C GLU A 256 1.35 2.04 21.23
N PRO A 257 2.08 2.73 22.13
CA PRO A 257 3.53 2.64 22.15
C PRO A 257 3.94 1.21 22.58
N LYS A 258 4.21 0.36 21.59
CA LYS A 258 4.89 -0.92 21.79
C LYS A 258 6.27 -0.64 22.39
N PRO A 259 6.85 -1.55 23.20
CA PRO A 259 8.20 -1.37 23.74
C PRO A 259 9.20 -1.29 22.58
N TYR A 260 9.49 -0.07 22.17
CA TYR A 260 10.38 0.26 21.08
C TYR A 260 11.79 0.41 21.65
N LYS A 261 12.64 -0.58 21.36
CA LYS A 261 14.08 -0.52 21.63
C LYS A 261 14.80 -0.55 20.29
N PRO A 262 15.04 0.61 19.65
CA PRO A 262 15.90 0.62 18.49
C PRO A 262 17.28 0.19 18.98
N PHE A 263 17.83 -0.86 18.38
CA PHE A 263 19.19 -1.36 18.66
C PHE A 263 19.39 -2.18 19.95
N LYS A 264 18.56 -3.20 20.18
CA LYS A 264 19.05 -4.37 20.95
C LYS A 264 19.75 -5.33 19.98
N MET A 265 21.08 -5.39 20.06
CA MET A 265 21.83 -6.56 19.59
C MET A 265 21.79 -7.55 20.76
N ASP A 266 21.11 -8.69 20.57
CA ASP A 266 21.28 -9.86 21.42
C ASP A 266 22.51 -10.65 20.94
#